data_AF-A0A3A8GSU4-F1
#
_entry.id   AF-A0A3A8GSU4-F1
#
_cell.length_a   1.000
_cell.length_b   1.000
_cell.length_c   1.000
_cell.angle_alpha   90.00
_cell.angle_beta   90.00
_cell.angle_gamma   90.00
#
_symmetry.space_group_name_H-M   'P 1'
#
loop_
_entity.id
_entity.type
_entity.pdbx_description
1 polymer ?
#
loop_
_entity_poly.entity_id
_entity_poly.type
_entity_poly.pdbx_seq_one_letter_code
_entity_poly.pdbx_strand_id
1 'polypeptide(L)'
;MASLLDALDRERLLKDSAAASGLLPKGEPPHVSLLRLCEAGLLVGGLTVGYGVRPDELVGPLTAAMGGAARKLKVVDVRERPALELHVAAGDVTERWEVEDVSALVHNLNDLYRDAADVRAVAVLGEWEDSLQLLCVERRALGRLLRQPFFAPVNARGLQDLVPSR
;
A
#
# COMPACT_ATOMS: atom_id res chain seq x y z
N MET A 1 -7.82 -11.35 21.94
CA MET A 1 -7.42 -10.83 20.61
C MET A 1 -8.40 -9.72 20.25
N ALA A 2 -7.94 -8.56 19.78
CA ALA A 2 -8.84 -7.53 19.27
C ALA A 2 -9.52 -8.06 18.01
N SER A 3 -10.80 -7.73 17.79
CA SER A 3 -11.44 -8.05 16.51
C SER A 3 -10.71 -7.32 15.38
N LEU A 4 -10.81 -7.81 14.14
CA LEU A 4 -10.22 -7.14 12.97
C LEU A 4 -10.60 -5.65 12.94
N LEU A 5 -11.89 -5.35 13.15
CA LEU A 5 -12.40 -3.98 13.11
C LEU A 5 -11.83 -3.12 14.24
N ASP A 6 -11.71 -3.65 15.47
CA ASP A 6 -11.09 -2.90 16.59
C ASP A 6 -9.62 -2.56 16.30
N ALA A 7 -8.90 -3.49 15.66
CA ALA A 7 -7.49 -3.28 15.32
C ALA A 7 -7.35 -2.24 14.20
N LEU A 8 -8.18 -2.30 13.17
CA LEU A 8 -8.20 -1.31 12.09
C LEU A 8 -8.64 0.08 12.58
N ASP A 9 -9.65 0.16 13.44
CA ASP A 9 -10.15 1.41 14.03
C ASP A 9 -9.07 2.08 14.90
N ARG A 10 -8.37 1.30 15.74
CA ARG A 10 -7.26 1.79 16.56
C ARG A 10 -6.14 2.42 15.72
N GLU A 11 -5.84 1.84 14.57
CA GLU A 11 -4.83 2.37 13.64
C GLU A 11 -5.41 3.42 12.67
N ARG A 12 -6.69 3.79 12.82
CA ARG A 12 -7.44 4.75 11.98
C ARG A 12 -7.45 4.36 10.50
N LEU A 13 -7.57 3.06 10.24
CA LEU A 13 -7.61 2.47 8.91
C LEU A 13 -9.04 2.25 8.39
N LEU A 14 -10.07 2.47 9.21
CA LEU A 14 -11.47 2.40 8.77
C LEU A 14 -11.98 3.80 8.40
N LYS A 15 -12.69 3.91 7.28
CA LYS A 15 -13.44 5.12 6.92
C LYS A 15 -14.79 5.19 7.63
N ASP A 16 -15.46 4.04 7.73
CA ASP A 16 -16.78 3.90 8.36
C ASP A 16 -16.89 2.52 9.03
N SER A 17 -16.89 2.52 10.36
CA SER A 17 -16.92 1.30 11.16
C SER A 17 -18.29 0.59 11.13
N ALA A 18 -19.38 1.33 10.93
CA ALA A 18 -20.72 0.75 10.83
C ALA A 18 -20.92 0.05 9.49
N ALA A 19 -20.52 0.71 8.39
CA ALA A 19 -20.54 0.10 7.06
C ALA A 19 -19.63 -1.13 6.99
N ALA A 20 -18.43 -1.05 7.59
CA ALA A 20 -17.50 -2.18 7.68
C ALA A 20 -18.12 -3.37 8.41
N SER A 21 -18.74 -3.15 9.58
CA SER A 21 -19.38 -4.24 10.33
C SER A 21 -20.56 -4.88 9.58
N GLY A 22 -21.29 -4.12 8.77
CA GLY A 22 -22.41 -4.64 7.99
C GLY A 22 -21.98 -5.49 6.78
N LEU A 23 -20.76 -5.28 6.29
CA LEU A 23 -20.22 -5.95 5.10
C LEU A 23 -19.60 -7.32 5.41
N LEU A 24 -19.06 -7.52 6.61
CA LEU A 24 -18.28 -8.72 6.94
C LEU A 24 -19.18 -9.93 7.24
N PRO A 25 -19.08 -11.03 6.46
CA PRO A 25 -19.77 -12.26 6.76
C PRO A 25 -19.30 -12.88 8.09
N LYS A 26 -20.23 -13.51 8.82
CA LYS A 26 -19.89 -14.22 10.05
C LYS A 26 -18.96 -15.40 9.76
N GLY A 27 -17.84 -15.48 10.49
CA GLY A 27 -16.88 -16.57 10.37
C GLY A 27 -15.92 -16.44 9.19
N GLU A 28 -15.96 -15.35 8.42
CA GLU A 28 -14.97 -15.08 7.38
C GLU A 28 -13.57 -14.93 8.02
N PRO A 29 -12.52 -15.55 7.43
CA PRO A 29 -11.16 -15.37 7.91
C PRO A 29 -10.74 -13.89 7.89
N PRO A 30 -10.12 -13.36 8.96
CA PRO A 30 -9.80 -11.94 9.05
C PRO A 30 -8.96 -11.35 7.91
N HIS A 31 -8.06 -12.15 7.31
CA HIS A 31 -7.25 -11.70 6.16
C HIS A 31 -8.12 -11.53 4.89
N VAL A 32 -9.14 -12.37 4.71
CA VAL A 32 -10.12 -12.24 3.62
C VAL A 32 -10.99 -11.01 3.85
N SER A 33 -11.48 -10.82 5.08
CA SER A 33 -12.23 -9.62 5.44
C SER A 33 -11.44 -8.33 5.21
N LEU A 34 -10.13 -8.33 5.42
CA LEU A 34 -9.28 -7.18 5.10
C LEU A 34 -9.28 -6.86 3.59
N LEU A 35 -9.17 -7.87 2.72
CA LEU A 35 -9.25 -7.70 1.26
C LEU A 35 -10.62 -7.16 0.84
N ARG A 36 -11.70 -7.73 1.39
CA ARG A 36 -13.08 -7.27 1.13
C ARG A 36 -13.31 -5.81 1.53
N LEU A 37 -12.78 -5.39 2.68
CA LEU A 37 -12.88 -4.00 3.13
C LEU A 37 -12.08 -3.05 2.23
N CYS A 38 -10.94 -3.50 1.72
CA CYS A 38 -10.14 -2.75 0.76
C CYS A 38 -10.92 -2.53 -0.53
N GLU A 39 -11.46 -3.61 -1.11
CA GLU A 39 -12.24 -3.60 -2.35
C GLU A 39 -13.50 -2.73 -2.23
N ALA A 40 -14.21 -2.81 -1.11
CA ALA A 40 -15.37 -1.98 -0.85
C ALA A 40 -15.03 -0.49 -0.59
N GLY A 41 -13.76 -0.11 -0.67
CA GLY A 41 -13.30 1.25 -0.46
C GLY A 41 -13.46 1.73 0.98
N LEU A 42 -13.56 0.83 1.96
CA LEU A 42 -13.77 1.15 3.37
C LEU A 42 -12.48 1.33 4.17
N LEU A 43 -11.32 1.02 3.56
CA LEU A 43 -10.01 1.25 4.16
C LEU A 43 -9.43 2.62 3.80
N VAL A 44 -8.98 3.36 4.81
CA VAL A 44 -8.20 4.58 4.61
C VAL A 44 -6.86 4.22 3.98
N GLY A 45 -6.55 4.82 2.82
CA GLY A 45 -5.34 4.51 2.06
C GLY A 45 -5.39 3.18 1.32
N GLY A 46 -6.54 2.49 1.29
CA GLY A 46 -6.74 1.31 0.46
C GLY A 46 -6.85 1.68 -1.02
N LEU A 47 -6.23 0.88 -1.89
CA LEU A 47 -6.38 0.95 -3.34
C LEU A 47 -6.66 -0.45 -3.90
N THR A 48 -7.66 -0.53 -4.76
CA THR A 48 -7.90 -1.66 -5.66
C THR A 48 -7.21 -1.37 -6.98
N VAL A 49 -6.35 -2.28 -7.42
CA VAL A 49 -5.65 -2.18 -8.71
C VAL A 49 -6.16 -3.29 -9.62
N GLY A 50 -6.83 -2.91 -10.70
CA GLY A 50 -7.32 -3.89 -11.68
C GLY A 50 -6.19 -4.65 -12.36
N TYR A 51 -6.51 -5.83 -12.87
CA TYR A 51 -5.58 -6.62 -13.67
C TYR A 51 -5.08 -5.86 -14.90
N GLY A 52 -3.78 -5.92 -15.16
CA GLY A 52 -3.14 -5.31 -16.34
C GLY A 52 -2.88 -3.80 -16.24
N VAL A 53 -3.17 -3.16 -15.10
CA VAL A 53 -2.75 -1.77 -14.85
C VAL A 53 -1.24 -1.68 -14.91
N ARG A 54 -0.74 -0.72 -15.69
CA ARG A 54 0.70 -0.54 -15.85
C ARG A 54 1.30 0.23 -14.66
N PRO A 55 2.57 -0.03 -14.30
CA PRO A 55 3.23 0.70 -13.23
C PRO A 55 3.28 2.24 -13.42
N ASP A 56 3.47 2.72 -14.65
CA ASP A 56 3.47 4.16 -14.95
C ASP A 56 2.10 4.82 -14.74
N GLU A 57 1.01 4.08 -14.94
CA GLU A 57 -0.36 4.55 -14.69
C GLU A 57 -0.67 4.58 -13.18
N LEU A 58 -0.10 3.66 -12.41
CA LEU A 58 -0.36 3.51 -10.98
C LEU A 58 0.42 4.49 -10.10
N VAL A 59 1.58 5.00 -10.58
CA VAL A 59 2.47 5.81 -9.74
C VAL A 59 1.79 7.07 -9.18
N GLY A 60 0.94 7.73 -9.97
CA GLY A 60 0.19 8.92 -9.55
C GLY A 60 -0.80 8.61 -8.42
N PRO A 61 -1.78 7.72 -8.63
CA PRO A 61 -2.71 7.28 -7.58
C PRO A 61 -1.99 6.78 -6.31
N LEU A 62 -0.91 6.01 -6.47
CA LEU A 62 -0.19 5.43 -5.36
C LEU A 62 0.54 6.49 -4.53
N THR A 63 1.26 7.41 -5.17
CA THR A 63 1.96 8.51 -4.47
C THR A 63 0.98 9.49 -3.82
N ALA A 64 -0.20 9.70 -4.41
CA ALA A 64 -1.27 10.47 -3.79
C ALA A 64 -1.77 9.83 -2.48
N ALA A 65 -1.95 8.50 -2.49
CA ALA A 65 -2.39 7.72 -1.33
C ALA A 65 -1.30 7.58 -0.25
N MET A 66 -0.03 7.48 -0.66
CA MET A 66 1.12 7.51 0.24
C MET A 66 1.20 8.83 1.02
N GLY A 67 0.84 9.95 0.39
CA GLY A 67 0.79 11.25 1.04
C GLY A 67 2.16 11.90 1.24
N GLY A 68 2.20 12.94 2.09
CA GLY A 68 3.46 13.62 2.44
C GLY A 68 4.27 14.10 1.23
N ALA A 69 5.59 13.96 1.33
CA ALA A 69 6.54 14.24 0.26
C ALA A 69 6.28 13.47 -1.03
N ALA A 70 5.69 12.26 -0.97
CA ALA A 70 5.43 11.44 -2.16
C ALA A 70 4.50 12.12 -3.17
N ARG A 71 3.59 12.99 -2.71
CA ARG A 71 2.70 13.79 -3.59
C ARG A 71 3.44 14.72 -4.56
N LYS A 72 4.73 14.97 -4.32
CA LYS A 72 5.58 15.83 -5.16
C LYS A 72 6.42 15.02 -6.16
N LEU A 73 6.35 13.70 -6.14
CA LEU A 73 7.03 12.84 -7.10
C LEU A 73 6.60 13.22 -8.52
N LYS A 74 7.56 13.31 -9.42
CA LYS A 74 7.33 13.56 -10.84
C LYS A 74 7.88 12.41 -11.65
N VAL A 75 7.10 11.91 -12.59
CA VAL A 75 7.62 11.08 -13.68
C VAL A 75 8.18 12.04 -14.74
N VAL A 76 9.45 11.90 -15.05
CA VAL A 76 10.20 12.76 -15.97
C VAL A 76 10.27 12.14 -17.36
N ASP A 77 10.48 10.82 -17.43
CA ASP A 77 10.55 10.06 -18.67
C ASP A 77 10.03 8.64 -18.43
N VAL A 78 9.50 8.01 -19.49
CA VAL A 78 9.04 6.62 -19.49
C VAL A 78 9.57 5.96 -20.77
N ARG A 79 10.31 4.86 -20.61
CA ARG A 79 10.84 4.10 -21.75
C ARG A 79 10.32 2.68 -21.72
N GLU A 80 9.97 2.12 -22.86
CA GLU A 80 9.29 0.82 -22.94
C GLU A 80 10.18 -0.31 -23.49
N ARG A 81 11.46 -0.06 -23.81
CA ARG A 81 12.36 -1.06 -24.41
C ARG A 81 13.74 -1.02 -23.76
N PRO A 82 14.31 -2.17 -23.35
CA PRO A 82 13.78 -3.55 -23.44
C PRO A 82 12.75 -3.92 -22.34
N ALA A 83 12.62 -3.10 -21.30
CA ALA A 83 11.64 -3.21 -20.22
C ALA A 83 11.03 -1.83 -19.95
N LEU A 84 9.95 -1.77 -19.16
CA LEU A 84 9.40 -0.49 -18.69
C LEU A 84 10.39 0.17 -17.72
N GLU A 85 10.87 1.35 -18.07
CA GLU A 85 11.79 2.14 -17.27
C GLU A 85 11.12 3.47 -16.89
N LEU A 86 11.06 3.77 -15.60
CA LEU A 86 10.54 5.03 -15.06
C LEU A 86 11.71 5.90 -14.60
N HIS A 87 11.76 7.13 -15.12
CA HIS A 87 12.67 8.15 -14.62
C HIS A 87 11.85 9.08 -13.74
N VAL A 88 12.21 9.16 -12.47
CA VAL A 88 11.44 9.95 -11.49
C VAL A 88 12.30 11.00 -10.82
N ALA A 89 11.67 12.10 -10.42
CA ALA A 89 12.26 13.13 -9.59
C ALA A 89 11.46 13.25 -8.28
N ALA A 90 12.16 13.22 -7.15
CA ALA A 90 11.61 13.37 -5.81
C ALA A 90 12.47 14.35 -5.00
N GLY A 91 12.03 15.62 -4.95
CA GLY A 91 12.86 16.69 -4.39
C GLY A 91 14.12 16.89 -5.24
N ASP A 92 15.28 16.75 -4.61
CA ASP A 92 16.59 16.92 -5.25
C ASP A 92 17.18 15.60 -5.78
N VAL A 93 16.45 14.48 -5.64
CA VAL A 93 16.88 13.16 -6.10
C VAL A 93 16.20 12.82 -7.42
N THR A 94 16.98 12.29 -8.36
CA THR A 94 16.49 11.69 -9.59
C THR A 94 16.88 10.23 -9.63
N GLU A 95 15.91 9.36 -9.90
CA GLU A 95 16.09 7.90 -9.95
C GLU A 95 15.67 7.36 -11.31
N ARG A 96 16.26 6.21 -11.68
CA ARG A 96 15.89 5.45 -12.86
C ARG A 96 15.59 4.02 -12.45
N TRP A 97 14.36 3.60 -12.69
CA TRP A 97 13.86 2.30 -12.25
C TRP A 97 13.44 1.45 -13.43
N GLU A 98 13.94 0.23 -13.52
CA GLU A 98 13.31 -0.82 -14.32
C GLU A 98 12.14 -1.38 -13.48
N VAL A 99 10.91 -1.29 -14.01
CA VAL A 99 9.68 -1.59 -13.29
C VAL A 99 8.87 -2.62 -14.06
N GLU A 100 9.14 -3.90 -13.77
CA GLU A 100 8.49 -5.02 -14.44
C GLU A 100 7.00 -5.13 -14.07
N ASP A 101 6.66 -4.90 -12.80
CA ASP A 101 5.32 -5.07 -12.26
C ASP A 101 4.99 -4.09 -11.13
N VAL A 102 3.78 -4.21 -10.58
CA VAL A 102 3.32 -3.40 -9.44
C VAL A 102 4.17 -3.67 -8.19
N SER A 103 4.68 -4.88 -8.00
CA SER A 103 5.52 -5.23 -6.85
C SER A 103 6.84 -4.45 -6.87
N ALA A 104 7.48 -4.35 -8.04
CA ALA A 104 8.69 -3.58 -8.26
C ALA A 104 8.44 -2.08 -8.02
N LEU A 105 7.32 -1.54 -8.52
CA LEU A 105 6.94 -0.14 -8.25
C LEU A 105 6.79 0.11 -6.74
N VAL A 106 6.04 -0.76 -6.06
CA VAL A 106 5.81 -0.65 -4.62
C VAL A 106 7.13 -0.73 -3.84
N HIS A 107 8.03 -1.62 -4.23
CA HIS A 107 9.35 -1.73 -3.63
C HIS A 107 10.14 -0.41 -3.79
N ASN A 108 10.26 0.09 -5.02
CA ASN A 108 11.03 1.30 -5.32
C ASN A 108 10.47 2.53 -4.60
N LEU A 109 9.14 2.68 -4.54
CA LEU A 109 8.50 3.80 -3.82
C LEU A 109 8.72 3.71 -2.31
N ASN A 110 8.58 2.51 -1.73
CA ASN A 110 8.80 2.29 -0.31
C ASN A 110 10.24 2.58 0.11
N ASP A 111 11.20 2.21 -0.73
CA ASP A 111 12.64 2.43 -0.53
C ASP A 111 13.03 3.90 -0.72
N LEU A 112 12.59 4.53 -1.82
CA LEU A 112 12.83 5.95 -2.09
C LEU A 112 12.42 6.85 -0.91
N TYR A 113 11.30 6.51 -0.27
CA TYR A 113 10.77 7.27 0.86
C TYR A 113 11.08 6.64 2.23
N ARG A 114 12.08 5.75 2.35
CA ARG A 114 12.28 4.96 3.57
C ARG A 114 12.41 5.81 4.84
N ASP A 115 13.05 6.98 4.72
CA ASP A 115 13.34 7.90 5.82
C ASP A 115 12.32 9.07 5.93
N ALA A 116 11.34 9.14 5.02
CA ALA A 116 10.32 10.17 5.03
C ALA A 116 9.18 9.80 6.01
N ALA A 117 9.20 10.41 7.20
CA ALA A 117 8.24 10.12 8.26
C ALA A 117 6.79 10.50 7.95
N ASP A 118 6.58 11.46 7.04
CA ASP A 118 5.26 11.93 6.59
C ASP A 118 4.69 11.10 5.42
N VAL A 119 5.45 10.14 4.91
CA VAL A 119 5.06 9.28 3.79
C VAL A 119 4.69 7.89 4.32
N ARG A 120 3.48 7.44 3.95
CA ARG A 120 2.98 6.10 4.28
C ARG A 120 3.71 5.03 3.48
N ALA A 121 3.86 3.86 4.07
CA ALA A 121 4.37 2.67 3.39
C ALA A 121 3.22 1.93 2.69
N VAL A 122 3.50 1.35 1.53
CA VAL A 122 2.53 0.56 0.77
C VAL A 122 2.67 -0.91 1.11
N ALA A 123 1.61 -1.51 1.64
CA ALA A 123 1.48 -2.94 1.85
C ALA A 123 0.70 -3.59 0.71
N VAL A 124 1.23 -4.67 0.15
CA VAL A 124 0.55 -5.49 -0.87
C VAL A 124 -0.26 -6.55 -0.13
N LEU A 125 -1.57 -6.39 -0.03
CA LEU A 125 -2.42 -7.30 0.77
C LEU A 125 -2.64 -8.65 0.07
N GLY A 126 -2.69 -8.66 -1.25
CA GLY A 126 -2.92 -9.85 -2.07
C GLY A 126 -4.03 -9.62 -3.10
N GLU A 127 -4.37 -10.69 -3.81
CA GLU A 127 -5.40 -10.68 -4.86
C GLU A 127 -6.80 -10.95 -4.30
N TRP A 128 -7.80 -10.28 -4.85
CA TRP A 128 -9.21 -10.47 -4.56
C TRP A 128 -10.05 -10.11 -5.80
N GLU A 129 -10.96 -10.99 -6.24
CA GLU A 129 -11.87 -10.74 -7.38
C GLU A 129 -11.14 -10.10 -8.60
N ASP A 130 -10.07 -10.74 -9.09
CA ASP A 130 -9.27 -10.31 -10.25
C ASP A 130 -8.60 -8.91 -10.12
N SER A 131 -8.36 -8.48 -8.89
CA SER A 131 -7.69 -7.22 -8.59
C SER A 131 -6.67 -7.37 -7.45
N LEU A 132 -5.61 -6.56 -7.50
CA LEU A 132 -4.60 -6.51 -6.45
C LEU A 132 -4.98 -5.44 -5.42
N GLN A 133 -5.02 -5.83 -4.16
CA GLN A 133 -5.38 -4.97 -3.04
C GLN A 133 -4.12 -4.40 -2.39
N LEU A 134 -4.03 -3.07 -2.31
CA LEU A 134 -2.94 -2.33 -1.70
C LEU A 134 -3.44 -1.50 -0.51
N LEU A 135 -2.61 -1.33 0.51
CA LEU A 135 -2.93 -0.47 1.65
C LEU A 135 -1.75 0.43 2.03
N CYS A 136 -1.96 1.73 1.93
CA CYS A 136 -1.02 2.74 2.42
C CYS A 136 -1.19 2.93 3.94
N VAL A 137 -0.18 2.55 4.72
CA VAL A 137 -0.19 2.58 6.18
C VAL A 137 0.87 3.53 6.75
N GLU A 138 0.54 4.19 7.86
CA GLU A 138 1.48 5.03 8.60
C GLU A 138 2.67 4.18 9.09
N ARG A 139 3.92 4.65 8.89
CA ARG A 139 5.14 3.89 9.27
C ARG A 139 5.17 3.51 10.76
N ARG A 140 4.68 4.40 11.63
CA ARG A 140 4.52 4.15 13.08
C ARG A 140 3.55 3.01 13.43
N ALA A 141 2.65 2.65 12.53
CA ALA A 141 1.67 1.57 12.72
C ALA A 141 2.21 0.21 12.24
N LEU A 142 3.18 0.19 11.31
CA LEU A 142 3.73 -1.03 10.71
C LEU A 142 4.13 -2.08 11.73
N GLY A 143 4.90 -1.71 12.75
CA GLY A 143 5.33 -2.65 13.77
C GLY A 143 4.18 -3.31 14.53
N ARG A 144 3.06 -2.61 14.76
CA ARG A 144 1.87 -3.19 15.40
C ARG A 144 1.04 -4.03 14.43
N LEU A 145 0.89 -3.57 13.19
CA LEU A 145 0.15 -4.25 12.13
C LEU A 145 0.82 -5.57 11.73
N LEU A 146 2.13 -5.59 11.50
CA LEU A 146 2.89 -6.80 11.13
C LEU A 146 2.87 -7.91 12.21
N ARG A 147 2.46 -7.59 13.44
CA ARG A 147 2.23 -8.59 14.51
C ARG A 147 0.79 -9.11 14.54
N GLN A 148 -0.11 -8.52 13.77
CA GLN A 148 -1.49 -8.98 13.69
C GLN A 148 -1.58 -10.16 12.70
N PRO A 149 -2.24 -11.26 13.08
CA PRO A 149 -2.35 -12.43 12.20
C PRO A 149 -3.17 -12.17 10.93
N PHE A 150 -4.01 -11.13 10.92
CA PHE A 150 -4.80 -10.75 9.75
C PHE A 150 -4.01 -9.92 8.73
N PHE A 151 -2.89 -9.33 9.14
CA PHE A 151 -2.10 -8.42 8.30
C PHE A 151 -0.81 -9.13 7.88
N ALA A 152 -0.94 -9.95 6.84
CA ALA A 152 0.15 -10.73 6.27
C ALA A 152 0.40 -10.30 4.81
N PRO A 153 0.89 -9.07 4.57
CA PRO A 153 1.09 -8.59 3.22
C PRO A 153 2.18 -9.38 2.50
N VAL A 154 2.07 -9.51 1.18
CA VAL A 154 3.02 -10.22 0.32
C VAL A 154 4.44 -9.66 0.49
N ASN A 155 4.57 -8.34 0.64
CA ASN A 155 5.83 -7.64 0.84
C ASN A 155 6.22 -7.45 2.32
N ALA A 156 5.78 -8.32 3.24
CA ALA A 156 6.02 -8.19 4.68
C ALA A 156 7.49 -7.99 5.06
N ARG A 157 8.43 -8.68 4.39
CA ARG A 157 9.88 -8.52 4.64
C ARG A 157 10.35 -7.08 4.40
N GLY A 158 10.01 -6.51 3.24
CA GLY A 158 10.38 -5.13 2.91
C GLY A 158 9.73 -4.11 3.87
N LEU A 159 8.49 -4.36 4.31
CA LEU A 159 7.84 -3.52 5.32
C LEU A 159 8.51 -3.60 6.70
N GLN A 160 9.15 -4.73 7.02
CA GLN A 160 9.83 -4.94 8.29
C GLN A 160 11.06 -4.03 8.40
N ASP A 161 11.77 -3.82 7.29
CA ASP A 161 12.92 -2.91 7.18
C ASP A 161 12.56 -1.42 7.29
N LEU A 162 11.25 -1.11 7.19
CA LEU A 162 10.69 0.23 7.32
C LEU A 162 10.11 0.51 8.71
N VAL A 163 10.10 -0.47 9.63
CA VAL A 163 9.63 -0.26 10.99
C VAL A 163 10.58 0.71 11.69
N PRO A 164 10.09 1.88 12.18
CA PRO A 164 10.96 2.83 12.85
C PRO A 164 11.68 2.20 14.05
N SER A 165 12.99 2.43 14.15
CA SER A 165 13.74 2.13 15.37
C SER A 165 13.17 3.00 16.49
N ARG A 166 12.80 2.37 17.62
CA ARG A 166 12.13 3.05 18.74
C ARG A 166 12.98 4.14 19.36
#